data_AF-A0A821URF9-F1
#
_entry.id   AF-A0A821URF9-F1
#
_cell.length_a   1.000
_cell.length_b   1.000
_cell.length_c   1.000
_cell.angle_alpha   90.00
_cell.angle_beta   90.00
_cell.angle_gamma   90.00
#
_symmetry.space_group_name_H-M   'P 1'
#
loop_
_entity.id
_entity.type
_entity.pdbx_description
1 polymer ?
#
loop_
_entity_poly.entity_id
_entity_poly.type
_entity_poly.pdbx_seq_one_letter_code
_entity_poly.pdbx_strand_id
1 'polypeptide(L)'
;MQLFISGLTGYRFSAARLHAAKYGVGSKVDIIPKVVQRFDDNQIAHFVDFIISPHVCTDLPFGEKVLKLSFGIELFIPNTIRNMGATRIIDQYLLYCKEMCSDFELLGKSSLFTILDTCKASTRKSLQGINYFAAEAGEAFDGLRK
;
A
#
# COMPACT_ATOMS: atom_id res chain seq x y z
N MET A 1 -44.38 15.29 -16.41
CA MET A 1 -43.54 15.10 -15.19
C MET A 1 -42.07 15.50 -15.39
N GLN A 2 -41.47 15.28 -16.57
CA GLN A 2 -40.11 15.79 -16.87
C GLN A 2 -39.98 17.33 -16.85
N LEU A 3 -41.09 18.04 -16.99
CA LEU A 3 -41.17 19.51 -16.95
C LEU A 3 -40.97 20.11 -15.54
N PHE A 4 -41.16 19.33 -14.47
CA PHE A 4 -41.17 19.86 -13.10
C PHE A 4 -39.89 19.58 -12.30
N ILE A 5 -39.10 18.57 -12.71
CA ILE A 5 -37.81 18.23 -12.09
C ILE A 5 -36.85 17.84 -13.21
N SER A 6 -35.91 18.74 -13.52
CA SER A 6 -34.87 18.49 -14.52
C SER A 6 -34.00 17.31 -14.08
N GLY A 7 -33.80 16.33 -14.98
CA GLY A 7 -32.98 15.14 -14.73
C GLY A 7 -33.72 13.92 -14.14
N LEU A 8 -35.04 14.00 -13.93
CA LEU A 8 -35.85 12.83 -13.56
C LEU A 8 -36.28 12.06 -14.82
N THR A 9 -35.68 10.88 -15.04
CA THR A 9 -36.06 9.98 -16.14
C THR A 9 -37.19 9.04 -15.71
N GLY A 10 -38.00 8.57 -16.66
CA GLY A 10 -39.05 7.57 -16.38
C GLY A 10 -38.49 6.30 -15.73
N TYR A 11 -37.28 5.90 -16.11
CA TYR A 11 -36.55 4.81 -15.45
C TYR A 11 -36.34 5.04 -13.96
N ARG A 12 -35.88 6.24 -13.56
CA ARG A 12 -35.66 6.57 -12.14
C ARG A 12 -36.95 6.52 -11.33
N PHE A 13 -38.08 6.91 -11.92
CA PHE A 13 -39.39 6.82 -11.30
C PHE A 13 -39.82 5.36 -11.08
N SER A 14 -39.72 4.52 -12.11
CA SER A 14 -40.06 3.10 -12.01
C SER A 14 -39.14 2.35 -11.03
N ALA A 15 -37.84 2.67 -11.03
CA ALA A 15 -36.87 2.10 -10.10
C ALA A 15 -37.17 2.47 -8.64
N ALA A 16 -37.48 3.75 -8.37
CA ALA A 16 -37.85 4.20 -7.03
C ALA A 16 -39.16 3.55 -6.54
N ARG A 17 -40.15 3.40 -7.42
CA ARG A 17 -41.42 2.73 -7.09
C ARG A 17 -41.23 1.24 -6.80
N LEU A 18 -40.38 0.55 -7.56
CA LEU A 18 -40.00 -0.84 -7.30
C LEU A 18 -39.27 -0.98 -5.95
N HIS A 19 -38.36 -0.06 -5.64
CA HIS A 19 -37.64 -0.04 -4.36
C HIS A 19 -38.60 0.16 -3.19
N ALA A 20 -39.51 1.14 -3.28
CA ALA A 20 -40.51 1.40 -2.26
C ALA A 20 -41.43 0.19 -2.01
N ALA A 21 -41.78 -0.55 -3.06
CA ALA A 21 -42.57 -1.79 -2.93
C ALA A 21 -41.80 -2.93 -2.24
N LYS A 22 -40.47 -3.01 -2.43
CA LYS A 22 -39.63 -4.08 -1.86
C LYS A 22 -39.13 -3.80 -0.44
N TYR A 23 -38.72 -2.56 -0.17
CA TYR A 23 -37.99 -2.18 1.05
C TYR A 23 -38.73 -1.14 1.89
N GLY A 24 -39.90 -0.66 1.44
CA GLY A 24 -40.67 0.39 2.11
C GLY A 24 -40.32 1.80 1.62
N VAL A 25 -41.26 2.73 1.79
CA VAL A 25 -41.11 4.13 1.36
C VAL A 25 -40.04 4.82 2.22
N GLY A 26 -39.08 5.50 1.59
CA GLY A 26 -38.04 6.25 2.30
C GLY A 26 -36.92 5.40 2.89
N SER A 27 -36.90 4.10 2.63
CA SER A 27 -35.79 3.22 2.98
C SER A 27 -34.50 3.68 2.29
N LYS A 28 -33.39 3.75 3.04
CA LYS A 28 -32.08 4.09 2.49
C LYS A 28 -31.61 2.94 1.60
N VAL A 29 -31.10 3.28 0.42
CA VAL A 29 -30.37 2.32 -0.41
C VAL A 29 -28.99 2.15 0.22
N ASP A 30 -28.67 0.95 0.66
CA ASP A 30 -27.32 0.63 1.11
C ASP A 30 -26.37 0.79 -0.08
N ILE A 31 -25.58 1.85 -0.07
CA ILE A 31 -24.49 2.03 -1.03
C ILE A 31 -23.41 1.04 -0.60
N ILE A 32 -23.47 -0.18 -1.09
CA ILE A 32 -22.39 -1.14 -0.90
C ILE A 32 -21.19 -0.55 -1.64
N PRO A 33 -20.12 -0.11 -0.93
CA PRO A 33 -18.94 0.38 -1.60
C PRO A 33 -18.37 -0.81 -2.37
N LYS A 34 -18.47 -0.77 -3.69
CA LYS A 34 -17.82 -1.76 -4.54
C LYS A 34 -16.31 -1.55 -4.39
N VAL A 35 -15.66 -2.37 -3.57
CA VAL A 35 -14.20 -2.44 -3.50
C VAL A 35 -13.75 -3.04 -4.82
N VAL A 36 -13.35 -2.18 -5.75
CA VAL A 36 -12.74 -2.61 -7.00
C VAL A 36 -11.26 -2.79 -6.72
N GLN A 37 -10.80 -4.03 -6.60
CA GLN A 37 -9.38 -4.34 -6.67
C GLN A 37 -8.93 -4.05 -8.10
N ARG A 38 -8.10 -3.02 -8.28
CA ARG A 38 -7.63 -2.54 -9.60
C ARG A 38 -6.21 -3.03 -9.93
N PHE A 39 -5.71 -4.00 -9.17
CA PHE A 39 -4.32 -4.43 -9.23
C PHE A 39 -4.30 -5.95 -9.26
N ASP A 40 -3.45 -6.50 -10.12
CA ASP A 40 -3.18 -7.94 -10.16
C ASP A 40 -2.18 -8.31 -9.06
N ASP A 41 -2.37 -9.47 -8.45
CA ASP A 41 -1.54 -9.91 -7.32
C ASP A 41 -0.08 -10.12 -7.75
N ASN A 42 0.15 -10.54 -9.00
CA ASN A 42 1.50 -10.71 -9.55
C ASN A 42 2.23 -9.37 -9.68
N GLN A 43 1.51 -8.28 -9.97
CA GLN A 43 2.08 -6.93 -10.02
C GLN A 43 2.59 -6.47 -8.67
N ILE A 44 1.84 -6.78 -7.62
CA ILE A 44 2.22 -6.47 -6.24
C ILE A 44 3.40 -7.34 -5.83
N ALA A 45 3.31 -8.66 -6.05
CA ALA A 45 4.37 -9.60 -5.68
C ALA A 45 5.71 -9.22 -6.33
N HIS A 46 5.71 -8.94 -7.64
CA HIS A 46 6.92 -8.53 -8.36
C HIS A 46 7.56 -7.27 -7.79
N PHE A 47 6.75 -6.26 -7.41
CA PHE A 47 7.29 -5.05 -6.79
C PHE A 47 7.76 -5.30 -5.35
N VAL A 48 7.06 -6.15 -4.59
CA VAL A 48 7.46 -6.55 -3.23
C VAL A 48 8.80 -7.29 -3.25
N ASP A 49 8.99 -8.21 -4.20
CA ASP A 49 10.25 -8.92 -4.38
C ASP A 49 11.40 -7.96 -4.74
N PHE A 50 11.12 -6.98 -5.61
CA PHE A 50 12.09 -5.94 -5.96
C PHE A 50 12.52 -5.11 -4.73
N ILE A 51 11.58 -4.70 -3.87
CA ILE A 51 11.92 -3.88 -2.69
C ILE A 51 12.64 -4.69 -1.61
N ILE A 52 12.38 -5.99 -1.49
CA ILE A 52 13.06 -6.88 -0.53
C ILE A 52 14.47 -7.24 -1.01
N SER A 53 14.74 -7.13 -2.31
CA SER A 53 16.05 -7.37 -2.90
C SER A 53 17.17 -6.64 -2.12
N PRO A 54 18.34 -7.29 -1.90
CA PRO A 54 19.46 -6.71 -1.15
C PRO A 54 20.02 -5.42 -1.76
N HIS A 55 19.73 -5.17 -3.03
CA HIS A 55 20.09 -3.92 -3.70
C HIS A 55 19.30 -2.72 -3.16
N VAL A 56 18.05 -2.96 -2.74
CA VAL A 56 17.10 -1.93 -2.32
C VAL A 56 17.00 -1.85 -0.79
N CYS A 57 16.90 -2.99 -0.11
CA CYS A 57 16.82 -3.07 1.35
C CYS A 57 17.97 -3.88 1.95
N THR A 58 18.38 -3.49 3.16
CA THR A 58 19.34 -4.21 3.99
C THR A 58 18.73 -4.44 5.37
N ASP A 59 18.95 -5.62 5.94
CA ASP A 59 18.51 -5.93 7.29
C ASP A 59 19.36 -5.18 8.33
N LEU A 60 18.71 -4.70 9.38
CA LEU A 60 19.36 -4.03 10.50
C LEU A 60 19.72 -5.09 11.56
N PRO A 61 20.96 -5.09 12.09
CA PRO A 61 21.39 -6.05 13.11
C PRO A 61 20.74 -5.84 14.49
N PHE A 62 19.89 -4.82 14.66
CA PHE A 62 19.20 -4.53 15.91
C PHE A 62 17.77 -4.05 15.67
N GLY A 63 16.88 -4.43 16.59
CA GLY A 63 15.46 -4.13 16.52
C GLY A 63 14.69 -5.15 15.69
N GLU A 64 13.63 -5.69 16.30
CA GLU A 64 12.75 -6.69 15.71
C GLU A 64 11.30 -6.20 15.76
N LYS A 65 10.51 -6.57 14.75
CA LYS A 65 9.07 -6.39 14.70
C LYS A 65 8.40 -7.74 14.95
N VAL A 66 7.44 -7.73 15.87
CA VAL A 66 6.60 -8.90 16.15
C VAL A 66 5.38 -8.85 15.24
N LEU A 67 5.26 -9.82 14.34
CA LEU A 67 4.03 -10.06 13.58
C LEU A 67 3.18 -11.08 14.31
N LYS A 68 1.96 -10.70 14.69
CA LYS A 68 0.97 -11.61 15.25
C LYS A 68 0.11 -12.17 14.12
N LEU A 69 0.26 -13.46 13.84
CA LEU A 69 -0.60 -14.15 12.88
C LEU A 69 -1.98 -14.38 13.48
N SER A 70 -3.00 -14.50 12.63
CA SER A 70 -4.38 -14.82 13.04
C SER A 70 -4.49 -16.14 13.82
N PHE A 71 -3.52 -17.05 13.63
CA PHE A 71 -3.41 -18.32 14.34
C PHE A 71 -2.77 -18.21 15.73
N GLY A 72 -2.44 -17.00 16.20
CA GLY A 72 -1.83 -16.76 17.51
C GLY A 72 -0.31 -16.99 17.57
N ILE A 73 0.31 -17.27 16.43
CA ILE A 73 1.77 -17.42 16.32
C ILE A 73 2.40 -16.03 16.19
N GLU A 74 3.46 -15.79 16.96
CA GLU A 74 4.25 -14.57 16.89
C GLU A 74 5.53 -14.83 16.08
N LEU A 75 5.76 -14.04 15.03
CA LEU A 75 6.95 -14.11 14.19
C LEU A 75 7.82 -12.87 14.44
N PHE A 76 9.10 -13.09 14.70
CA PHE A 76 10.09 -12.04 14.87
C PHE A 76 10.75 -11.75 13.52
N ILE A 77 10.57 -10.53 13.01
CA ILE A 77 11.19 -10.08 11.75
C ILE A 77 12.18 -8.95 12.06
N PRO A 78 13.41 -8.99 11.55
CA PRO A 78 14.36 -7.90 11.74
C PRO A 78 13.84 -6.61 11.10
N ASN A 79 14.22 -5.47 11.67
CA ASN A 79 13.97 -4.19 11.03
C ASN A 79 14.77 -4.07 9.73
N THR A 80 14.10 -3.63 8.67
CA THR A 80 14.72 -3.42 7.35
C THR A 80 14.97 -1.94 7.09
N ILE A 81 16.13 -1.60 6.55
CA ILE A 81 16.48 -0.27 6.06
C ILE A 81 16.48 -0.25 4.53
N ARG A 82 15.78 0.71 3.95
CA ARG A 82 15.91 1.07 2.53
C ARG A 82 17.19 1.84 2.30
N ASN A 83 18.00 1.39 1.35
CA ASN A 83 19.25 2.03 0.95
C ASN A 83 19.04 3.40 0.29
N MET A 84 17.82 3.68 -0.18
CA MET A 84 17.48 4.87 -0.95
C MET A 84 16.03 5.30 -0.73
N GLY A 85 15.74 6.58 -1.04
CA GLY A 85 14.40 7.14 -0.89
C GLY A 85 13.38 6.58 -1.87
N ALA A 86 12.10 6.63 -1.49
CA ALA A 86 10.98 6.03 -2.23
C ALA A 86 10.91 6.43 -3.71
N THR A 87 11.14 7.71 -4.03
CA THR A 87 11.13 8.20 -5.43
C THR A 87 12.19 7.50 -6.27
N ARG A 88 13.42 7.37 -5.73
CA ARG A 88 14.53 6.74 -6.44
C ARG A 88 14.29 5.24 -6.62
N ILE A 89 13.64 4.59 -5.64
CA ILE A 89 13.27 3.16 -5.72
C ILE A 89 12.31 2.94 -6.87
N ILE A 90 11.29 3.78 -6.98
CA ILE A 90 10.31 3.69 -8.07
C ILE A 90 10.97 3.95 -9.42
N ASP A 91 11.83 4.96 -9.53
CA ASP A 91 12.50 5.24 -10.80
C ASP A 91 13.43 4.10 -11.23
N GLN A 92 14.16 3.48 -10.29
CA GLN A 92 14.98 2.30 -10.57
C GLN A 92 14.12 1.08 -10.97
N TYR A 93 13.01 0.85 -10.28
CA TYR A 93 12.09 -0.22 -10.63
C TYR A 93 11.55 -0.07 -12.06
N LEU A 94 11.18 1.15 -12.45
CA LEU A 94 10.69 1.42 -13.80
C LEU A 94 11.77 1.23 -14.87
N LEU A 95 13.03 1.57 -14.57
CA LEU A 95 14.15 1.29 -15.47
C LEU A 95 14.41 -0.23 -15.58
N TYR A 96 14.44 -0.93 -14.45
CA TYR A 96 14.58 -2.39 -14.41
C TYR A 96 13.50 -3.09 -15.23
N CYS A 97 12.23 -2.67 -15.10
CA CYS A 97 11.14 -3.27 -15.85
C CYS A 97 11.23 -2.97 -17.35
N LYS A 98 11.70 -1.78 -17.75
CA LYS A 98 11.95 -1.47 -19.16
C LYS A 98 13.03 -2.37 -19.78
N GLU A 99 14.05 -2.73 -19.01
CA GLU A 99 15.19 -3.52 -19.49
C GLU A 99 14.89 -5.03 -19.47
N MET A 100 14.22 -5.52 -18.44
CA MET A 100 14.10 -6.97 -18.17
C MET A 100 12.72 -7.55 -18.51
N CYS A 101 11.67 -6.72 -18.53
CA CYS A 101 10.27 -7.18 -18.59
C CYS A 101 9.45 -6.35 -19.58
N SER A 102 9.67 -6.55 -20.88
CA SER A 102 8.95 -5.79 -21.93
C SER A 102 7.44 -6.08 -21.99
N ASP A 103 7.00 -7.25 -21.52
CA ASP A 103 5.59 -7.69 -21.62
C ASP A 103 4.80 -7.56 -20.29
N PHE A 104 5.39 -6.97 -19.26
CA PHE A 104 4.76 -6.87 -17.93
C PHE A 104 3.96 -5.57 -17.77
N GLU A 105 2.68 -5.69 -17.41
CA GLU A 105 1.86 -4.52 -17.09
C GLU A 105 2.28 -3.94 -15.73
N LEU A 106 2.75 -2.69 -15.73
CA LEU A 106 3.27 -2.04 -14.54
C LEU A 106 2.19 -1.29 -13.76
N LEU A 107 2.31 -1.31 -12.43
CA LEU A 107 1.52 -0.45 -11.57
C LEU A 107 1.82 1.03 -11.80
N GLY A 108 0.80 1.86 -11.63
CA GLY A 108 0.96 3.31 -11.62
C GLY A 108 1.87 3.78 -10.47
N LYS A 109 2.60 4.88 -10.68
CA LYS A 109 3.51 5.46 -9.66
C LYS A 109 2.82 5.68 -8.31
N SER A 110 1.57 6.14 -8.31
CA SER A 110 0.79 6.35 -7.07
C SER A 110 0.63 5.05 -6.27
N SER A 111 0.27 3.95 -6.92
CA SER A 111 0.14 2.64 -6.29
C SER A 111 1.48 2.13 -5.75
N LEU A 112 2.58 2.34 -6.49
CA LEU A 112 3.92 1.98 -6.02
C LEU A 112 4.30 2.77 -4.75
N PHE A 113 3.99 4.07 -4.69
CA PHE A 113 4.19 4.87 -3.47
C PHE A 113 3.34 4.36 -2.31
N THR A 114 2.07 3.98 -2.55
CA THR A 114 1.20 3.40 -1.51
C THR A 114 1.75 2.09 -0.98
N ILE A 115 2.30 1.22 -1.83
CA ILE A 115 2.96 -0.02 -1.40
C ILE A 115 4.18 0.30 -0.54
N LEU A 116 5.01 1.28 -0.94
CA LEU A 116 6.17 1.68 -0.15
C LEU A 116 5.80 2.28 1.22
N ASP A 117 4.69 3.00 1.31
CA ASP A 117 4.18 3.57 2.57
C ASP A 117 3.61 2.50 3.50
N THR A 118 2.92 1.50 2.93
CA THR A 118 2.38 0.36 3.67
C THR A 118 3.50 -0.54 4.20
N CYS A 119 4.50 -0.82 3.38
CA CYS A 119 5.70 -1.57 3.75
C CYS A 119 6.70 -0.67 4.50
N LYS A 120 6.39 -0.33 5.76
CA LYS A 120 7.21 0.61 6.55
C LYS A 120 8.63 0.07 6.80
N ALA A 121 9.60 0.75 6.22
CA ALA A 121 11.03 0.54 6.42
C ALA A 121 11.72 1.89 6.71
N SER A 122 12.76 1.88 7.55
CA SER A 122 13.58 3.08 7.76
C SER A 122 14.35 3.39 6.46
N THR A 123 14.61 4.67 6.20
CA THR A 123 15.38 5.07 5.01
C THR A 123 16.76 5.53 5.44
N ARG A 124 17.79 5.01 4.78
CA ARG A 124 19.17 5.39 5.04
C ARG A 124 19.38 6.87 4.73
N LYS A 125 19.75 7.66 5.75
CA LYS A 125 19.97 9.10 5.62
C LYS A 125 21.36 9.47 5.07
N SER A 126 22.36 8.60 5.25
CA SER A 126 23.71 8.82 4.72
C SER A 126 24.26 7.55 4.05
N LEU A 127 24.77 7.69 2.82
CA LEU A 127 25.44 6.63 2.08
C LEU A 127 26.83 6.29 2.63
N GLN A 128 27.45 7.22 3.36
CA GLN A 128 28.79 7.05 3.93
C GLN A 128 28.79 7.38 5.43
N GLY A 129 29.39 6.50 6.21
CA GLY A 129 29.62 6.68 7.65
C GLY A 129 28.97 5.61 8.53
N ILE A 130 29.77 5.02 9.41
CA ILE A 130 29.35 4.13 10.52
C ILE A 130 28.40 4.84 11.50
N ASN A 131 28.38 6.18 11.45
CA ASN A 131 27.63 7.06 12.32
C ASN A 131 26.11 6.86 12.25
N TYR A 132 25.56 6.32 11.14
CA TYR A 132 24.13 6.02 11.07
C TYR A 132 23.74 4.93 12.07
N PHE A 133 24.44 3.79 12.07
CA PHE A 133 24.19 2.71 13.01
C PHE A 133 24.49 3.12 14.46
N ALA A 134 25.56 3.87 14.68
CA ALA A 134 25.91 4.36 16.01
C ALA A 134 24.86 5.33 16.57
N ALA A 135 24.34 6.25 15.74
CA ALA A 135 23.30 7.20 16.15
C ALA A 135 21.96 6.52 16.40
N GLU A 136 21.54 5.60 15.52
CA GLU A 136 20.28 4.87 15.67
C GLU A 136 20.35 3.86 16.83
N ALA A 137 21.52 3.26 17.08
CA ALA A 137 21.75 2.46 18.29
C ALA A 137 21.63 3.32 19.56
N GLY A 138 22.21 4.52 19.57
CA GLY A 138 22.07 5.46 20.69
C GLY A 138 20.61 5.79 21.01
N GLU A 139 19.82 6.12 19.98
CA GLU A 139 18.39 6.40 20.12
C GLU A 139 17.59 5.17 20.62
N ALA A 140 17.92 3.98 20.11
CA ALA A 140 17.29 2.74 20.57
C ALA A 140 17.58 2.44 22.05
N PHE A 141 18.82 2.66 22.51
CA PHE A 141 19.18 2.49 23.92
C PHE A 141 18.49 3.53 24.83
N ASP A 142 18.34 4.77 24.37
CA ASP A 142 17.59 5.79 25.11
C ASP A 142 16.10 5.43 25.22
N GLY A 143 15.53 4.76 24.21
CA GLY A 143 14.16 4.25 24.21
C GLY A 143 13.90 3.15 25.26
N LEU A 144 14.91 2.35 25.61
CA LEU A 144 14.81 1.31 26.64
C LEU A 144 14.86 1.85 28.08
N ARG A 145 15.25 3.11 28.29
CA ARG A 145 15.33 3.75 29.61
C ARG A 145 14.03 4.41 30.08
N LYS A 146 12.92 4.22 29.35
CA LYS A 146 11.57 4.63 29.74
C LYS A 146 10.72 3.42 30.11
#